data_AF-A0A504KY91-F1
#
_entry.id   AF-A0A504KY91-F1
#
_cell.length_a   1.000
_cell.length_b   1.000
_cell.length_c   1.000
_cell.angle_alpha   90.00
_cell.angle_beta   90.00
_cell.angle_gamma   90.00
#
_symmetry.space_group_name_H-M   'P 1'
#
loop_
_entity.id
_entity.type
_entity.pdbx_description
1 polymer ?
#
loop_
_entity_poly.entity_id
_entity_poly.type
_entity_poly.pdbx_seq_one_letter_code
_entity_poly.pdbx_strand_id
1 'polypeptide(L)'
;MVEVTLWGALGQLAGGRSKVEVEAKDIRELFRKLAEQYPALEPWIEKGIAVSIDGVIYRDTWGKRLPEGAEIFLLPRLAGG
;
A
#
# COMPACT_ATOMS: atom_id res chain seq x y z
N MET A 1 -11.00 2.79 9.43
CA MET A 1 -9.55 2.46 9.41
C MET A 1 -9.36 1.20 8.58
N VAL A 2 -8.23 1.05 7.90
CA VAL A 2 -7.90 -0.15 7.11
C VAL A 2 -6.57 -0.73 7.57
N GLU A 3 -6.47 -2.06 7.63
CA GLU A 3 -5.22 -2.76 7.94
C GLU A 3 -4.43 -2.94 6.64
N VAL A 4 -3.20 -2.45 6.63
CA VAL A 4 -2.31 -2.52 5.47
C VAL A 4 -1.11 -3.39 5.80
N THR A 5 -1.03 -4.51 5.11
CA THR A 5 0.11 -5.42 5.17
C THR A 5 1.13 -5.03 4.11
N LEU A 6 2.34 -4.72 4.56
CA LEU A 6 3.48 -4.34 3.74
C LEU A 6 4.33 -5.58 3.45
N TRP A 7 4.34 -6.02 2.18
CA TRP A 7 5.00 -7.27 1.82
C TRP A 7 6.46 -7.08 1.42
N GLY A 8 7.31 -8.04 1.82
CA GLY A 8 8.72 -8.10 1.45
C GLY A 8 9.50 -6.83 1.84
N ALA A 9 10.15 -6.20 0.86
CA ALA A 9 11.00 -5.03 1.07
C ALA A 9 10.22 -3.81 1.61
N LEU A 10 8.91 -3.70 1.34
CA LEU A 10 8.09 -2.57 1.80
C LEU A 10 8.00 -2.52 3.33
N GLY A 11 7.95 -3.66 4.00
CA GLY A 11 7.91 -3.70 5.47
C GLY A 11 9.19 -3.16 6.11
N GLN A 12 10.35 -3.40 5.49
CA GLN A 12 11.62 -2.84 5.98
C GLN A 12 11.67 -1.32 5.83
N LEU A 13 11.13 -0.80 4.73
CA LEU A 13 11.06 0.65 4.47
C LEU A 13 10.11 1.38 5.43
N ALA A 14 9.10 0.69 5.95
CA ALA A 14 8.23 1.19 7.01
C ALA A 14 8.81 1.00 8.42
N GLY A 15 10.14 1.03 8.56
CA GLY A 15 10.82 0.87 9.84
C GLY A 15 10.74 -0.55 10.41
N GLY A 16 10.67 -1.56 9.54
CA GLY A 16 10.56 -2.97 9.93
C GLY A 16 9.15 -3.43 10.29
N ARG A 17 8.12 -2.61 10.03
CA ARG A 17 6.71 -2.96 10.28
C ARG A 17 6.12 -3.66 9.07
N SER A 18 5.65 -4.89 9.26
CA SER A 18 4.94 -5.64 8.21
C SER A 18 3.44 -5.32 8.15
N LYS A 19 2.87 -4.72 9.21
CA LYS A 19 1.47 -4.31 9.27
C LYS A 19 1.36 -2.91 9.86
N VAL A 20 0.53 -2.08 9.24
CA VAL A 20 0.23 -0.71 9.69
C VAL A 20 -1.25 -0.43 9.52
N GLU A 21 -1.84 0.27 10.48
CA GLU A 21 -3.21 0.77 10.36
C GLU A 21 -3.17 2.19 9.81
N VAL A 22 -3.92 2.43 8.73
CA VAL A 22 -4.03 3.75 8.11
C VAL A 22 -5.49 4.08 7.92
N GLU A 23 -5.87 5.30 8.23
CA GLU A 23 -7.19 5.80 7.89
C GLU A 23 -7.15 6.37 6.47
N ALA A 24 -7.76 5.73 5.48
CA ALA A 24 -7.80 6.25 4.11
C ALA A 24 -9.10 5.86 3.43
N LYS A 25 -9.62 6.74 2.56
CA LYS A 25 -10.88 6.54 1.83
C LYS A 25 -10.66 5.85 0.48
N ASP A 26 -9.50 6.04 -0.12
CA ASP A 26 -9.11 5.47 -1.41
C ASP A 26 -7.60 5.17 -1.46
N ILE A 27 -7.16 4.48 -2.52
CA ILE A 27 -5.76 4.10 -2.68
C ILE A 27 -4.84 5.32 -2.75
N ARG A 28 -5.27 6.43 -3.37
CA ARG A 28 -4.47 7.64 -3.46
C ARG A 28 -4.23 8.27 -2.09
N GLU A 29 -5.26 8.37 -1.26
CA GLU A 29 -5.15 8.88 0.10
C GLU A 29 -4.28 7.96 0.96
N LEU A 30 -4.43 6.63 0.81
CA LEU A 30 -3.58 5.66 1.50
C LEU A 30 -2.10 5.90 1.19
N PHE A 31 -1.77 6.05 -0.08
CA PHE A 31 -0.40 6.28 -0.52
C PHE A 31 0.17 7.59 -0.01
N ARG A 32 -0.62 8.67 -0.04
CA ARG A 32 -0.20 9.96 0.53
C ARG A 32 0.13 9.81 2.02
N LYS A 33 -0.77 9.22 2.81
CA LYS A 33 -0.57 9.02 4.25
C LYS A 33 0.61 8.10 4.56
N LEU A 34 0.85 7.08 3.74
CA LEU A 34 2.02 6.22 3.87
C LEU A 34 3.31 6.93 3.54
N ALA A 35 3.36 7.77 2.50
CA ALA A 35 4.52 8.58 2.17
C ALA A 35 4.81 9.64 3.26
N GLU A 36 3.77 10.27 3.80
CA GLU A 36 3.89 11.23 4.92
C GLU A 36 4.46 10.57 6.18
N GLN A 37 4.03 9.35 6.51
CA GLN A 37 4.52 8.62 7.70
C GLN A 37 5.85 7.91 7.47
N TYR A 38 6.07 7.41 6.25
CA TYR A 38 7.23 6.62 5.85
C TYR A 38 7.78 7.14 4.51
N PRO A 39 8.57 8.22 4.53
CA PRO A 39 9.12 8.83 3.31
C PRO A 39 9.93 7.84 2.44
N ALA A 40 10.49 6.79 3.04
CA ALA A 40 11.20 5.72 2.33
C ALA A 40 10.29 4.90 1.36
N LEU A 41 8.97 4.94 1.54
CA LEU A 41 8.00 4.30 0.65
C LEU A 41 7.67 5.13 -0.58
N GLU A 42 7.83 6.46 -0.52
CA GLU A 42 7.51 7.39 -1.62
C GLU A 42 8.11 6.98 -2.97
N PRO A 43 9.44 6.71 -3.10
CA PRO A 43 10.02 6.31 -4.37
C PRO A 43 9.52 4.95 -4.89
N TRP A 44 8.98 4.10 -4.01
CA TRP A 44 8.35 2.83 -4.41
C TRP A 44 6.94 3.04 -4.91
N ILE A 45 6.18 3.89 -4.22
CA ILE A 45 4.84 4.31 -4.63
C ILE A 45 4.91 4.92 -6.04
N GLU A 46 5.86 5.82 -6.29
CA GLU A 46 6.07 6.45 -7.61
C GLU A 46 6.46 5.46 -8.71
N LYS A 47 7.27 4.44 -8.39
CA LYS A 47 7.62 3.36 -9.32
C LYS A 47 6.44 2.42 -9.66
N GLY A 48 5.37 2.50 -8.89
CA GLY A 48 4.19 1.65 -9.00
C GLY A 48 4.25 0.47 -8.05
N ILE A 49 3.32 0.46 -7.10
CA ILE A 49 3.03 -0.64 -6.17
C ILE A 49 1.69 -1.27 -6.57
N ALA A 50 1.62 -2.60 -6.55
CA ALA A 50 0.36 -3.30 -6.70
C ALA A 50 -0.36 -3.35 -5.34
N VAL A 51 -1.66 -3.06 -5.35
CA VAL A 51 -2.49 -3.03 -4.15
C VAL A 51 -3.50 -4.16 -4.24
N SER A 52 -3.45 -5.11 -3.32
CA SER A 52 -4.52 -6.10 -3.15
C SER A 52 -5.54 -5.56 -2.16
N ILE A 53 -6.83 -5.62 -2.50
CA ILE A 53 -7.94 -5.31 -1.59
C ILE A 53 -8.85 -6.54 -1.59
N ASP A 54 -8.98 -7.20 -0.44
CA ASP A 54 -9.78 -8.42 -0.28
C ASP A 54 -9.48 -9.49 -1.35
N GLY A 55 -8.19 -9.64 -1.68
CA GLY A 55 -7.70 -10.60 -2.68
C GLY A 55 -7.74 -10.13 -4.15
N VAL A 56 -8.30 -8.94 -4.43
CA VAL A 56 -8.33 -8.37 -5.78
C VAL A 56 -7.14 -7.42 -5.97
N ILE A 57 -6.30 -7.71 -6.96
CA ILE A 57 -5.10 -6.90 -7.26
C ILE A 57 -5.44 -5.74 -8.19
N TYR A 58 -5.09 -4.53 -7.75
CA TYR A 58 -5.16 -3.28 -8.50
C TYR A 58 -3.76 -2.80 -8.85
N ARG A 59 -3.56 -2.50 -10.12
CA ARG A 59 -2.36 -1.88 -10.68
C ARG A 59 -2.90 -0.66 -11.42
N ASP A 60 -2.50 0.54 -11.00
CA ASP A 60 -2.90 1.81 -11.65
C ASP A 60 -4.35 2.28 -11.42
N THR A 61 -5.10 1.69 -10.48
CA THR A 61 -6.48 2.10 -10.15
C THR A 61 -6.55 2.94 -8.88
N TRP A 62 -5.94 4.13 -8.89
CA TRP A 62 -5.77 4.97 -7.68
C TRP A 62 -7.06 5.52 -7.07
N GLY A 63 -8.14 5.61 -7.85
CA GLY A 63 -9.45 6.11 -7.39
C GLY A 63 -10.35 5.06 -6.75
N LYS A 64 -9.88 3.82 -6.59
CA LYS A 64 -10.66 2.76 -5.95
C LYS A 64 -10.83 3.08 -4.46
N ARG A 65 -12.09 3.12 -4.01
CA ARG A 65 -12.40 3.25 -2.59
C ARG A 65 -11.94 2.03 -1.81
N LEU A 66 -11.40 2.27 -0.64
CA LEU A 66 -11.02 1.25 0.32
C LEU A 66 -12.25 0.95 1.20
N PRO A 67 -12.80 -0.27 1.18
CA PRO A 67 -13.90 -0.64 2.07
C PRO A 67 -13.42 -0.58 3.53
N GLU A 68 -14.32 -0.22 4.44
CA GLU A 68 -14.02 -0.25 5.87
C GLU A 68 -13.79 -1.70 6.32
N GLY A 69 -12.70 -1.94 7.05
CA GLY A 69 -12.33 -3.28 7.51
C GLY A 69 -11.76 -4.21 6.42
N ALA A 70 -11.52 -3.72 5.20
CA ALA A 70 -10.87 -4.50 4.16
C ALA A 70 -9.42 -4.84 4.50
N GLU A 71 -8.97 -6.02 4.05
CA GLU A 71 -7.58 -6.44 4.15
C GLU A 71 -6.81 -5.93 2.94
N ILE A 72 -5.82 -5.06 3.18
CA ILE A 72 -5.02 -4.45 2.12
C ILE A 72 -3.61 -5.03 2.14
N PHE A 73 -3.11 -5.43 0.97
CA PHE A 73 -1.72 -5.84 0.81
C PHE A 73 -1.02 -4.94 -0.20
N LEU A 74 0.12 -4.39 0.20
CA LEU A 74 1.01 -3.68 -0.70
C LEU A 74 2.11 -4.61 -1.17
N LEU A 75 2.20 -4.76 -2.48
CA LEU A 75 3.11 -5.66 -3.16
C LEU A 75 4.02 -4.82 -4.06
N PRO A 76 5.34 -4.86 -3.89
CA PRO A 76 6.23 -4.20 -4.84
C PRO A 76 5.98 -4.80 -6.23
N ARG A 77 6.15 -4.00 -7.29
CA ARG A 77 6.10 -4.52 -8.65
C ARG A 77 7.10 -5.67 -8.77
N LEU A 78 6.59 -6.88 -8.95
CA LEU A 78 7.39 -8.00 -9.39
C LEU A 78 7.81 -7.66 -10.82
N ALA A 79 9.11 -7.49 -11.04
CA ALA A 79 9.65 -7.48 -12.39
C ALA A 79 9.28 -8.84 -12.99
N GLY A 80 8.27 -8.87 -13.85
CA GLY A 80 8.02 -10.03 -14.70
C GLY A 80 9.27 -10.22 -15.54
N GLY A 81 9.86 -11.41 -15.45
CA GLY A 81 10.89 -11.84 -16.40
C GLY A 81 10.33 -11.91 -17.82
#